data_AF-A0A259S1T3-F1
#
_entry.id   AF-A0A259S1T3-F1
#
_cell.length_a   1.000
_cell.length_b   1.000
_cell.length_c   1.000
_cell.angle_alpha   90.00
_cell.angle_beta   90.00
_cell.angle_gamma   90.00
#
_symmetry.space_group_name_H-M   'P 1'
#
loop_
_entity.id
_entity.type
_entity.pdbx_description
1 polymer ?
#
loop_
_entity_poly.entity_id
_entity_poly.type
_entity_poly.pdbx_seq_one_letter_code
_entity_poly.pdbx_strand_id
1 'polypeptide(L)'
;RALVRGIATGYEIQVDLVKAISLHAHKIDHVAHLGPSAAAGIGTLLGLDVETIYQAVGQALHTTTATRQSRKGEISTWKAHAPAFAGKMAVEAVDRAMRGETSPSPIYEGEDGVVAWMLDGPDASYDVPLPVAGESKRAILDTYTKEHSAEYQAQAWIDLARKLHNERPELADPANVDSIVIHTSHHTHYVIGSGANDPQKYDPHASRETLDHSIPYIFAVALQDGSWHHVDSYAPERARREDTVALWHKITTAEDEEWTRRYHSIDPSEKAFGGRVEIHLTNGETVTDEIAVADAHPLGARPFAREDYIRKFRILAEPVLEPAEIERFLALVQRLPELTAEEVAELSIVAAPGVLALAPAPRGLF
;
A
#
# COMPACT_ATOMS: atom_id res chain seq x y z
N ARG A 1 -18.68 16.66 -8.71
CA ARG A 1 -17.78 17.61 -7.97
C ARG A 1 -17.67 17.31 -6.47
N ALA A 2 -18.78 17.05 -5.75
CA ALA A 2 -18.75 16.79 -4.31
C ALA A 2 -17.87 15.57 -3.95
N LEU A 3 -17.95 14.48 -4.71
CA LEU A 3 -17.14 13.27 -4.52
C LEU A 3 -15.63 13.56 -4.56
N VAL A 4 -15.17 14.33 -5.55
CA VAL A 4 -13.77 14.74 -5.66
C VAL A 4 -13.31 15.54 -4.45
N ARG A 5 -14.17 16.43 -3.91
CA ARG A 5 -13.85 17.18 -2.69
C ARG A 5 -13.73 16.25 -1.48
N GLY A 6 -14.64 15.30 -1.33
CA GLY A 6 -14.60 14.32 -0.25
C GLY A 6 -13.34 13.45 -0.29
N ILE A 7 -13.00 12.94 -1.48
CA ILE A 7 -11.75 12.17 -1.70
C ILE A 7 -10.53 13.04 -1.36
N ALA A 8 -10.46 14.27 -1.87
CA ALA A 8 -9.34 15.17 -1.59
C ALA A 8 -9.20 15.47 -0.09
N THR A 9 -10.32 15.70 0.63
CA THR A 9 -10.28 15.86 2.10
C THR A 9 -9.79 14.60 2.80
N GLY A 10 -10.30 13.43 2.43
CA GLY A 10 -9.85 12.19 3.06
C GLY A 10 -8.34 11.99 2.91
N TYR A 11 -7.81 12.17 1.70
CA TYR A 11 -6.38 12.08 1.45
C TYR A 11 -5.56 13.14 2.19
N GLU A 12 -6.04 14.38 2.25
CA GLU A 12 -5.38 15.46 3.02
C GLU A 12 -5.19 15.04 4.48
N ILE A 13 -6.30 14.69 5.14
CA ILE A 13 -6.28 14.27 6.54
C ILE A 13 -5.39 13.04 6.74
N GLN A 14 -5.50 12.02 5.88
CA GLN A 14 -4.70 10.80 6.03
C GLN A 14 -3.21 11.09 5.94
N VAL A 15 -2.80 11.85 4.91
CA VAL A 15 -1.38 12.09 4.62
C VAL A 15 -0.77 13.00 5.68
N ASP A 16 -1.48 14.04 6.12
CA ASP A 16 -0.96 14.95 7.14
C ASP A 16 -0.89 14.28 8.51
N LEU A 17 -1.87 13.43 8.86
CA LEU A 17 -1.82 12.64 10.09
C LEU A 17 -0.65 11.64 10.11
N VAL A 18 -0.36 10.93 9.00
CA VAL A 18 0.77 9.99 8.98
C VAL A 18 2.13 10.68 8.98
N LYS A 19 2.21 11.92 8.46
CA LYS A 19 3.43 12.73 8.50
C LYS A 19 3.71 13.28 9.91
N ALA A 20 2.66 13.66 10.64
CA ALA A 20 2.77 14.27 11.95
C ALA A 20 2.82 13.26 13.11
N ILE A 21 2.07 12.14 13.01
CA ILE A 21 1.85 11.22 14.13
C ILE A 21 2.23 9.78 13.72
N SER A 22 3.36 9.30 14.25
CA SER A 22 3.86 7.95 13.98
C SER A 22 3.18 6.89 14.85
N LEU A 23 2.01 6.40 14.42
CA LEU A 23 1.31 5.30 15.10
C LEU A 23 2.16 4.03 15.22
N HIS A 24 3.08 3.82 14.27
CA HIS A 24 3.99 2.68 14.28
C HIS A 24 4.91 2.68 15.52
N ALA A 25 5.37 3.85 15.97
CA ALA A 25 6.21 3.98 17.16
C ALA A 25 5.51 3.41 18.42
N HIS A 26 4.19 3.51 18.46
CA HIS A 26 3.35 3.04 19.56
C HIS A 26 2.72 1.67 19.32
N LYS A 27 3.12 0.96 18.26
CA LYS A 27 2.54 -0.33 17.86
C LYS A 27 1.01 -0.26 17.67
N ILE A 28 0.51 0.86 17.17
CA ILE A 28 -0.88 1.06 16.78
C ILE A 28 -1.00 0.83 15.27
N ASP A 29 -2.09 0.21 14.85
CA ASP A 29 -2.35 0.00 13.42
C ASP A 29 -2.69 1.34 12.74
N HIS A 30 -2.17 1.54 11.52
CA HIS A 30 -2.34 2.78 10.76
C HIS A 30 -3.80 3.08 10.39
N VAL A 31 -4.68 2.09 10.50
CA VAL A 31 -6.12 2.26 10.26
C VAL A 31 -6.77 3.21 11.26
N ALA A 32 -6.12 3.50 12.39
CA ALA A 32 -6.56 4.53 13.33
C ALA A 32 -6.61 5.94 12.70
N HIS A 33 -5.74 6.23 11.72
CA HIS A 33 -5.82 7.47 10.95
C HIS A 33 -6.86 7.40 9.81
N LEU A 34 -7.15 6.19 9.30
CA LEU A 34 -8.12 6.00 8.20
C LEU A 34 -9.55 6.31 8.62
N GLY A 35 -9.94 5.98 9.86
CA GLY A 35 -11.27 6.30 10.38
C GLY A 35 -11.60 7.80 10.30
N PRO A 36 -10.82 8.67 10.97
CA PRO A 36 -10.93 10.12 10.88
C PRO A 36 -10.85 10.67 9.46
N SER A 37 -9.92 10.17 8.66
CA SER A 37 -9.77 10.54 7.25
C SER A 37 -11.05 10.29 6.46
N ALA A 38 -11.60 9.08 6.55
CA ALA A 38 -12.84 8.71 5.87
C ALA A 38 -14.03 9.52 6.38
N ALA A 39 -14.15 9.72 7.70
CA ALA A 39 -15.23 10.51 8.30
C ALA A 39 -15.22 11.97 7.81
N ALA A 40 -14.05 12.62 7.80
CA ALA A 40 -13.87 13.97 7.27
C ALA A 40 -14.17 14.06 5.76
N GLY A 41 -13.76 13.04 5.00
CA GLY A 41 -14.06 12.93 3.56
C GLY A 41 -15.55 12.80 3.27
N ILE A 42 -16.26 11.93 4.00
CA ILE A 42 -17.72 11.74 3.89
C ILE A 42 -18.44 13.02 4.31
N GLY A 43 -18.05 13.64 5.43
CA GLY A 43 -18.62 14.90 5.88
C GLY A 43 -18.46 16.03 4.84
N THR A 44 -17.29 16.11 4.20
CA THR A 44 -17.05 17.07 3.11
C THR A 44 -17.92 16.77 1.89
N LEU A 45 -18.05 15.49 1.51
CA LEU A 45 -18.88 15.04 0.39
C LEU A 45 -20.34 15.46 0.58
N LEU A 46 -20.87 15.25 1.79
CA LEU A 46 -22.26 15.56 2.15
C LEU A 46 -22.49 17.04 2.47
N GLY A 47 -21.43 17.84 2.61
CA GLY A 47 -21.54 19.26 2.97
C GLY A 47 -22.06 19.49 4.38
N LEU A 48 -21.69 18.60 5.31
CA LEU A 48 -22.09 18.70 6.72
C LEU A 48 -21.43 19.91 7.40
N ASP A 49 -22.04 20.38 8.48
CA ASP A 49 -21.48 21.43 9.31
C ASP A 49 -20.26 20.93 10.11
N VAL A 50 -19.45 21.88 10.59
CA VAL A 50 -18.18 21.60 11.26
C VAL A 50 -18.38 20.77 12.52
N GLU A 51 -19.42 21.03 13.32
CA GLU A 51 -19.67 20.31 14.57
C GLU A 51 -20.05 18.85 14.32
N THR A 52 -20.89 18.58 13.31
CA THR A 52 -21.21 17.21 12.89
C THR A 52 -19.96 16.45 12.45
N ILE A 53 -19.08 17.09 11.66
CA ILE A 53 -17.82 16.47 11.22
C ILE A 53 -16.89 16.21 12.41
N TYR A 54 -16.82 17.15 13.36
CA TYR A 54 -16.01 17.02 14.57
C TYR A 54 -16.41 15.78 15.40
N GLN A 55 -17.71 15.61 15.67
CA GLN A 55 -18.22 14.43 16.39
C GLN A 55 -17.95 13.12 15.63
N ALA A 56 -18.12 13.13 14.30
CA ALA A 56 -17.86 11.95 13.47
C ALA A 56 -16.38 11.54 13.49
N VAL A 57 -15.46 12.51 13.39
CA VAL A 57 -14.02 12.27 13.49
C VAL A 57 -13.65 11.70 14.86
N GLY A 58 -14.22 12.26 15.93
CA GLY A 58 -14.03 11.78 17.30
C GLY A 58 -14.42 10.31 17.47
N GLN A 59 -15.64 9.97 17.05
CA GLN A 59 -16.15 8.60 17.14
C GLN A 59 -15.35 7.63 16.26
N ALA A 60 -14.98 8.05 15.04
CA ALA A 60 -14.23 7.22 14.11
C ALA A 60 -12.84 6.90 14.65
N LEU A 61 -12.09 7.87 15.20
CA LEU A 61 -10.79 7.59 15.82
C LEU A 61 -10.93 6.61 16.98
N HIS A 62 -11.87 6.87 17.89
CA HIS A 62 -12.07 6.07 19.09
C HIS A 62 -12.32 4.59 18.77
N THR A 63 -13.13 4.32 17.74
CA THR A 63 -13.56 2.95 17.38
C THR A 63 -12.64 2.24 16.39
N THR A 64 -11.69 2.94 15.78
CA THR A 64 -10.75 2.36 14.80
C THR A 64 -9.30 2.30 15.29
N THR A 65 -9.04 2.75 16.53
CA THR A 65 -7.73 2.64 17.15
C THR A 65 -7.52 1.25 17.74
N ALA A 66 -6.67 0.46 17.08
CA ALA A 66 -6.37 -0.91 17.48
C ALA A 66 -4.87 -1.18 17.51
N THR A 67 -4.46 -2.21 18.24
CA THR A 67 -3.06 -2.66 18.26
C THR A 67 -2.63 -3.13 16.86
N ARG A 68 -1.33 -3.04 16.59
CA ARG A 68 -0.72 -3.48 15.32
C ARG A 68 -0.52 -5.00 15.21
N GLN A 69 -1.10 -5.78 16.13
CA GLN A 69 -0.98 -7.25 16.10
C GLN A 69 -1.52 -7.86 14.80
N SER A 70 -2.46 -7.18 14.13
CA SER A 70 -2.99 -7.50 12.80
C SER A 70 -1.93 -7.70 11.70
N ARG A 71 -0.68 -7.26 11.94
CA ARG A 71 0.40 -7.18 10.94
C ARG A 71 1.74 -7.70 11.48
N LYS A 72 1.74 -8.60 12.46
CA LYS A 72 2.94 -9.23 13.05
C LYS A 72 2.67 -10.72 13.37
N GLY A 73 3.69 -11.57 13.25
CA GLY A 73 3.56 -13.02 13.44
C GLY A 73 2.85 -13.69 12.25
N GLU A 74 1.96 -14.64 12.53
CA GLU A 74 1.05 -15.19 11.51
C GLU A 74 0.06 -14.10 11.07
N ILE A 75 0.26 -13.57 9.87
CA ILE A 75 -0.56 -12.48 9.34
C ILE A 75 -1.91 -13.05 8.86
N SER A 76 -2.97 -12.76 9.61
CA SER A 76 -4.32 -13.21 9.26
C SER A 76 -4.96 -12.34 8.17
N THR A 77 -6.05 -12.85 7.58
CA THR A 77 -6.88 -12.14 6.58
C THR A 77 -7.44 -10.81 7.10
N TRP A 78 -7.47 -10.59 8.41
CA TRP A 78 -7.83 -9.32 9.03
C TRP A 78 -6.95 -8.15 8.53
N LYS A 79 -5.66 -8.39 8.21
CA LYS A 79 -4.78 -7.36 7.63
C LYS A 79 -5.40 -6.68 6.40
N ALA A 80 -6.07 -7.47 5.55
CA ALA A 80 -6.73 -7.00 4.34
C ALA A 80 -8.09 -6.36 4.63
N HIS A 81 -8.79 -6.83 5.67
CA HIS A 81 -10.11 -6.32 6.05
C HIS A 81 -10.08 -5.03 6.89
N ALA A 82 -9.03 -4.81 7.69
CA ALA A 82 -8.96 -3.71 8.65
C ALA A 82 -9.21 -2.30 8.04
N PRO A 83 -8.70 -1.95 6.83
CA PRO A 83 -9.06 -0.69 6.19
C PRO A 83 -10.54 -0.58 5.83
N ALA A 84 -11.17 -1.66 5.37
CA ALA A 84 -12.61 -1.69 5.06
C ALA A 84 -13.44 -1.54 6.33
N PHE A 85 -13.00 -2.15 7.43
CA PHE A 85 -13.60 -1.94 8.75
C PHE A 85 -13.55 -0.47 9.17
N ALA A 86 -12.41 0.21 9.02
CA ALA A 86 -12.30 1.64 9.33
C ALA A 86 -13.25 2.50 8.48
N GLY A 87 -13.37 2.20 7.18
CA GLY A 87 -14.33 2.86 6.29
C GLY A 87 -15.79 2.64 6.71
N LYS A 88 -16.15 1.41 7.10
CA LYS A 88 -17.48 1.09 7.65
C LYS A 88 -17.77 1.88 8.92
N MET A 89 -16.82 1.90 9.86
CA MET A 89 -16.98 2.64 11.12
C MET A 89 -17.07 4.16 10.89
N ALA A 90 -16.39 4.70 9.88
CA ALA A 90 -16.53 6.11 9.50
C ALA A 90 -17.94 6.44 8.98
N VAL A 91 -18.55 5.57 8.17
CA VAL A 91 -19.95 5.76 7.72
C VAL A 91 -20.89 5.76 8.92
N GLU A 92 -20.73 4.80 9.84
CA GLU A 92 -21.55 4.73 11.06
C GLU A 92 -21.34 5.96 11.97
N ALA A 93 -20.10 6.41 12.15
CA ALA A 93 -19.78 7.60 12.93
C ALA A 93 -20.44 8.86 12.36
N VAL A 94 -20.38 9.04 11.03
CA VAL A 94 -21.03 10.18 10.35
C VAL A 94 -22.54 10.10 10.48
N ASP A 95 -23.15 8.94 10.25
CA ASP A 95 -24.60 8.74 10.38
C ASP A 95 -25.10 9.04 11.80
N ARG A 96 -24.39 8.60 12.84
CA ARG A 96 -24.69 8.92 14.25
C ARG A 96 -24.57 10.42 14.52
N ALA A 97 -23.50 11.06 14.08
CA ALA A 97 -23.30 12.49 14.26
C ALA A 97 -24.40 13.31 13.55
N MET A 98 -24.82 12.91 12.35
CA MET A 98 -25.94 13.54 11.62
C MET A 98 -27.28 13.47 12.38
N ARG A 99 -27.43 12.52 13.30
CA ARG A 99 -28.60 12.38 14.18
C ARG A 99 -28.47 13.18 15.49
N GLY A 100 -27.40 13.97 15.63
CA GLY A 100 -27.12 14.78 16.81
C GLY A 100 -26.45 14.02 17.95
N GLU A 101 -25.95 12.80 17.70
CA GLU A 101 -25.20 12.04 18.70
C GLU A 101 -23.76 12.56 18.81
N THR A 102 -23.25 12.66 20.03
CA THR A 102 -21.89 13.14 20.31
C THR A 102 -20.91 11.99 20.58
N SER A 103 -19.62 12.25 20.39
CA SER A 103 -18.50 11.35 20.65
C SER A 103 -17.76 11.74 21.94
N PRO A 104 -16.88 10.87 22.46
CA PRO A 104 -15.88 11.29 23.44
C PRO A 104 -15.08 12.50 22.91
N SER A 105 -14.88 13.52 23.75
CA SER A 105 -14.38 14.82 23.30
C SER A 105 -13.59 15.56 24.40
N PRO A 106 -12.44 16.17 24.09
CA PRO A 106 -11.68 16.01 22.84
C PRO A 106 -11.04 14.62 22.76
N ILE A 107 -11.12 13.95 21.61
CA ILE A 107 -10.64 12.56 21.49
C ILE A 107 -9.11 12.44 21.49
N TYR A 108 -8.40 13.42 20.92
CA TYR A 108 -6.95 13.40 20.82
C TYR A 108 -6.33 13.86 22.14
N GLU A 109 -6.61 15.10 22.56
CA GLU A 109 -5.98 15.81 23.67
C GLU A 109 -6.73 15.69 25.01
N GLY A 110 -7.79 14.89 25.07
CA GLY A 110 -8.55 14.69 26.30
C GLY A 110 -7.68 14.08 27.41
N GLU A 111 -8.09 14.24 28.66
CA GLU A 111 -7.41 13.67 29.84
C GLU A 111 -7.20 12.14 29.68
N ASP A 112 -8.23 11.45 29.18
CA ASP A 112 -8.18 10.03 28.82
C ASP A 112 -8.11 9.80 27.29
N GLY A 113 -7.53 10.76 26.56
CA GLY A 113 -7.47 10.79 25.10
C GLY A 113 -6.41 9.88 24.48
N VAL A 114 -6.43 9.80 23.15
CA VAL A 114 -5.49 8.98 22.36
C VAL A 114 -4.05 9.42 22.58
N VAL A 115 -3.78 10.72 22.65
CA VAL A 115 -2.41 11.22 22.88
C VAL A 115 -1.90 10.78 24.25
N ALA A 116 -2.74 10.93 25.28
CA ALA A 116 -2.37 10.67 26.67
C ALA A 116 -2.03 9.20 26.96
N TRP A 117 -2.84 8.26 26.45
CA TRP A 117 -2.76 6.86 26.87
C TRP A 117 -2.36 5.88 25.79
N MET A 118 -2.38 6.29 24.53
CA MET A 118 -2.04 5.42 23.40
C MET A 118 -0.79 5.89 22.67
N LEU A 119 -0.39 7.17 22.77
CA LEU A 119 0.77 7.72 22.08
C LEU A 119 1.89 8.17 23.05
N ASP A 120 2.34 9.42 22.95
CA ASP A 120 3.52 9.96 23.66
C ASP A 120 3.24 10.45 25.10
N GLY A 121 2.02 10.34 25.61
CA GLY A 121 1.67 10.71 26.99
C GLY A 121 0.87 12.01 27.13
N PRO A 122 0.40 12.35 28.34
CA PRO A 122 -0.55 13.46 28.57
C PRO A 122 0.02 14.85 28.28
N ASP A 123 1.35 15.01 28.31
CA ASP A 123 2.05 16.27 28.02
C ASP A 123 2.48 16.39 26.55
N ALA A 124 2.19 15.39 25.71
CA ALA A 124 2.60 15.37 24.32
C ALA A 124 1.70 16.26 23.45
N SER A 125 2.26 16.77 22.36
CA SER A 125 1.54 17.53 21.35
C SER A 125 2.09 17.22 19.96
N TYR A 126 1.24 17.33 18.95
CA TYR A 126 1.58 17.07 17.55
C TYR A 126 1.10 18.23 16.68
N ASP A 127 1.94 18.65 15.74
CA ASP A 127 1.59 19.64 14.73
C ASP A 127 1.19 18.94 13.43
N VAL A 128 -0.12 18.94 13.12
CA VAL A 128 -0.65 18.36 11.89
C VAL A 128 -0.79 19.47 10.82
N PRO A 129 -0.04 19.41 9.70
CA PRO A 129 0.07 20.52 8.75
C PRO A 129 -1.12 20.59 7.78
N LEU A 130 -2.31 20.95 8.29
CA LEU A 130 -3.51 21.08 7.46
C LEU A 130 -3.49 22.36 6.60
N PRO A 131 -4.07 22.36 5.39
CA PRO A 131 -4.16 23.54 4.54
C PRO A 131 -5.02 24.63 5.19
N VAL A 132 -4.60 25.89 5.05
CA VAL A 132 -5.39 27.02 5.55
C VAL A 132 -6.55 27.35 4.62
N ALA A 133 -7.48 28.20 5.07
CA ALA A 133 -8.63 28.61 4.27
C ALA A 133 -8.18 29.24 2.94
N GLY A 134 -8.62 28.65 1.82
CA GLY A 134 -8.27 29.07 0.47
C GLY A 134 -7.15 28.26 -0.18
N GLU A 135 -6.39 27.47 0.59
CA GLU A 135 -5.40 26.56 0.04
C GLU A 135 -6.03 25.29 -0.54
N SER A 136 -5.38 24.76 -1.58
CA SER A 136 -5.82 23.53 -2.23
C SER A 136 -5.33 22.32 -1.43
N LYS A 137 -6.22 21.33 -1.28
CA LYS A 137 -5.88 20.01 -0.74
C LYS A 137 -5.07 19.24 -1.78
N ARG A 138 -3.79 19.00 -1.48
CA ARG A 138 -2.83 18.43 -2.45
C ARG A 138 -2.11 17.20 -1.92
N ALA A 139 -2.34 16.78 -0.69
CA ALA A 139 -1.56 15.72 -0.07
C ALA A 139 -1.73 14.36 -0.77
N ILE A 140 -2.81 14.14 -1.53
CA ILE A 140 -2.96 12.96 -2.41
C ILE A 140 -1.80 12.82 -3.41
N LEU A 141 -1.19 13.93 -3.84
CA LEU A 141 -0.06 13.94 -4.78
C LEU A 141 1.25 13.43 -4.14
N ASP A 142 1.31 13.36 -2.82
CA ASP A 142 2.43 12.80 -2.07
C ASP A 142 2.26 11.29 -1.83
N THR A 143 1.22 10.68 -2.41
CA THR A 143 1.00 9.23 -2.31
C THR A 143 1.67 8.47 -3.44
N TYR A 144 2.00 7.22 -3.17
CA TYR A 144 2.77 6.42 -4.11
C TYR A 144 1.93 5.32 -4.73
N THR A 145 2.03 5.21 -6.05
CA THR A 145 1.32 4.17 -6.80
C THR A 145 2.14 2.91 -6.84
N LYS A 146 1.47 1.77 -6.60
CA LYS A 146 2.04 0.45 -6.88
C LYS A 146 1.83 0.14 -8.35
N GLU A 147 2.89 -0.14 -9.10
CA GLU A 147 2.77 -0.76 -10.43
C GLU A 147 2.48 -2.24 -10.26
N HIS A 148 3.33 -2.88 -9.46
CA HIS A 148 3.36 -4.32 -9.28
C HIS A 148 2.49 -4.74 -8.10
N SER A 149 1.78 -5.86 -8.22
CA SER A 149 1.10 -6.48 -7.09
C SER A 149 2.15 -7.11 -6.19
N ALA A 150 2.73 -6.35 -5.27
CA ALA A 150 3.65 -6.78 -4.23
C ALA A 150 3.64 -5.77 -3.06
N GLU A 151 4.35 -6.06 -1.98
CA GLU A 151 4.64 -5.07 -0.95
C GLU A 151 5.35 -3.83 -1.55
N TYR A 152 5.18 -2.63 -0.93
CA TYR A 152 5.59 -1.39 -1.58
C TYR A 152 7.12 -1.23 -1.68
N GLN A 153 7.85 -1.71 -0.67
CA GLN A 153 9.30 -1.74 -0.57
C GLN A 153 9.90 -2.74 -1.55
N ALA A 154 9.10 -3.63 -2.14
CA ALA A 154 9.51 -4.50 -3.24
C ALA A 154 9.44 -3.85 -4.63
N GLN A 155 8.73 -2.72 -4.81
CA GLN A 155 8.45 -2.15 -6.14
C GLN A 155 9.73 -1.82 -6.93
N ALA A 156 10.67 -1.12 -6.29
CA ALA A 156 11.92 -0.72 -6.93
C ALA A 156 12.79 -1.93 -7.30
N TRP A 157 12.77 -2.99 -6.48
CA TRP A 157 13.50 -4.22 -6.73
C TRP A 157 12.97 -5.00 -7.94
N ILE A 158 11.65 -4.98 -8.16
CA ILE A 158 11.05 -5.56 -9.37
C ILE A 158 11.53 -4.79 -10.60
N ASP A 159 11.51 -3.46 -10.58
CA ASP A 159 11.95 -2.65 -11.72
C ASP A 159 13.45 -2.84 -12.01
N LEU A 160 14.30 -2.88 -10.98
CA LEU A 160 15.73 -3.17 -11.13
C LEU A 160 15.98 -4.58 -11.69
N ALA A 161 15.30 -5.60 -11.17
CA ALA A 161 15.42 -6.96 -11.67
C ALA A 161 15.01 -7.08 -13.14
N ARG A 162 13.93 -6.39 -13.55
CA ARG A 162 13.48 -6.34 -14.95
C ARG A 162 14.49 -5.63 -15.86
N LYS A 163 15.09 -4.52 -15.39
CA LYS A 163 16.18 -3.85 -16.10
C LYS A 163 17.35 -4.81 -16.31
N LEU A 164 17.81 -5.47 -15.25
CA LEU A 164 18.91 -6.43 -15.29
C LEU A 164 18.59 -7.63 -16.19
N HIS A 165 17.36 -8.15 -16.20
CA HIS A 165 16.95 -9.20 -17.14
C HIS A 165 17.17 -8.79 -18.60
N ASN A 166 16.79 -7.56 -18.96
CA ASN A 166 16.90 -7.07 -20.33
C ASN A 166 18.34 -6.76 -20.74
N GLU A 167 19.15 -6.23 -19.82
CA GLU A 167 20.53 -5.81 -20.09
C GLU A 167 21.53 -6.97 -19.96
N ARG A 168 21.25 -7.94 -19.09
CA ARG A 168 22.13 -9.04 -18.68
C ARG A 168 21.32 -10.36 -18.53
N PRO A 169 20.73 -10.88 -19.63
CA PRO A 169 19.83 -12.04 -19.57
C PRO A 169 20.48 -13.32 -19.02
N GLU A 170 21.81 -13.42 -19.07
CA GLU A 170 22.55 -14.54 -18.48
C GLU A 170 22.39 -14.65 -16.95
N LEU A 171 21.99 -13.55 -16.27
CA LEU A 171 21.74 -13.52 -14.82
C LEU A 171 20.49 -14.30 -14.41
N ALA A 172 19.59 -14.59 -15.36
CA ALA A 172 18.39 -15.39 -15.11
C ALA A 172 18.71 -16.88 -14.84
N ASP A 173 19.85 -17.37 -15.35
CA ASP A 173 20.28 -18.75 -15.15
C ASP A 173 21.05 -18.88 -13.83
N PRO A 174 20.54 -19.65 -12.83
CA PRO A 174 21.23 -19.86 -11.58
C PRO A 174 22.63 -20.47 -11.73
N ALA A 175 22.95 -21.15 -12.83
CA ALA A 175 24.29 -21.70 -13.06
C ALA A 175 25.38 -20.62 -13.24
N ASN A 176 24.99 -19.42 -13.66
CA ASN A 176 25.91 -18.29 -13.87
C ASN A 176 26.13 -17.46 -12.60
N VAL A 177 25.26 -17.61 -11.60
CA VAL A 177 25.24 -16.80 -10.37
C VAL A 177 25.85 -17.58 -9.23
N ASP A 178 26.82 -17.01 -8.52
CA ASP A 178 27.34 -17.55 -7.26
C ASP A 178 26.47 -17.07 -6.09
N SER A 179 26.29 -15.75 -5.96
CA SER A 179 25.49 -15.12 -4.91
C SER A 179 24.93 -13.76 -5.34
N ILE A 180 23.85 -13.33 -4.69
CA ILE A 180 23.22 -12.02 -4.86
C ILE A 180 23.02 -11.39 -3.48
N VAL A 181 23.51 -10.16 -3.29
CA VAL A 181 23.31 -9.39 -2.07
C VAL A 181 22.58 -8.10 -2.38
N ILE A 182 21.45 -7.88 -1.71
CA ILE A 182 20.62 -6.69 -1.81
C ILE A 182 20.87 -5.81 -0.58
N HIS A 183 21.59 -4.71 -0.77
CA HIS A 183 21.86 -3.70 0.26
C HIS A 183 20.70 -2.70 0.29
N THR A 184 20.01 -2.60 1.43
CA THR A 184 18.76 -1.84 1.54
C THR A 184 18.53 -1.28 2.95
N SER A 185 17.43 -0.54 3.14
CA SER A 185 17.03 0.02 4.42
C SER A 185 16.69 -1.04 5.48
N HIS A 186 16.80 -0.66 6.75
CA HIS A 186 16.37 -1.44 7.92
C HIS A 186 14.97 -2.04 7.72
N HIS A 187 14.01 -1.20 7.31
CA HIS A 187 12.63 -1.65 7.12
C HIS A 187 12.57 -2.80 6.10
N THR A 188 13.23 -2.62 4.96
CA THR A 188 13.21 -3.58 3.86
C THR A 188 13.91 -4.89 4.26
N HIS A 189 15.08 -4.80 4.90
CA HIS A 189 15.85 -5.95 5.39
C HIS A 189 15.08 -6.78 6.43
N TYR A 190 14.48 -6.14 7.45
CA TYR A 190 13.83 -6.82 8.57
C TYR A 190 12.34 -7.15 8.34
N VAL A 191 11.66 -6.48 7.41
CA VAL A 191 10.21 -6.72 7.18
C VAL A 191 9.97 -7.68 6.02
N ILE A 192 10.73 -7.59 4.93
CA ILE A 192 10.51 -8.41 3.72
C ILE A 192 11.79 -9.08 3.16
N GLY A 193 12.96 -8.80 3.76
CA GLY A 193 14.24 -9.41 3.41
C GLY A 193 14.68 -10.55 4.34
N SER A 194 15.95 -10.95 4.25
CA SER A 194 16.57 -12.03 5.02
C SER A 194 16.62 -11.75 6.52
N GLY A 195 16.73 -10.49 6.92
CA GLY A 195 16.77 -10.06 8.33
C GLY A 195 15.49 -10.36 9.11
N ALA A 196 14.38 -10.64 8.42
CA ALA A 196 13.14 -11.07 9.05
C ALA A 196 13.27 -12.41 9.79
N ASN A 197 14.29 -13.22 9.48
CA ASN A 197 14.51 -14.56 10.04
C ASN A 197 13.26 -15.46 9.91
N ASP A 198 12.55 -15.32 8.80
CA ASP A 198 11.34 -16.07 8.48
C ASP A 198 11.64 -17.10 7.38
N PRO A 199 11.75 -18.40 7.72
CA PRO A 199 12.04 -19.45 6.75
C PRO A 199 10.99 -19.57 5.64
N GLN A 200 9.74 -19.17 5.89
CA GLN A 200 8.68 -19.26 4.89
C GLN A 200 8.94 -18.33 3.70
N LYS A 201 9.77 -17.29 3.87
CA LYS A 201 10.22 -16.41 2.77
C LYS A 201 11.25 -17.05 1.84
N TYR A 202 11.63 -18.29 2.10
CA TYR A 202 12.48 -19.12 1.22
C TYR A 202 11.81 -20.45 0.88
N ASP A 203 10.53 -20.61 1.21
CA ASP A 203 9.77 -21.85 1.01
C ASP A 203 8.94 -21.78 -0.29
N PRO A 204 9.20 -22.64 -1.30
CA PRO A 204 8.41 -22.68 -2.53
C PRO A 204 6.95 -23.16 -2.35
N HIS A 205 6.58 -23.61 -1.16
CA HIS A 205 5.21 -23.95 -0.78
C HIS A 205 4.51 -22.86 0.03
N ALA A 206 5.16 -21.73 0.29
CA ALA A 206 4.58 -20.61 1.00
C ALA A 206 3.34 -20.04 0.29
N SER A 207 2.47 -19.37 1.05
CA SER A 207 1.30 -18.72 0.50
C SER A 207 1.66 -17.49 -0.32
N ARG A 208 0.72 -17.02 -1.14
CA ARG A 208 0.84 -15.75 -1.88
C ARG A 208 1.18 -14.59 -0.94
N GLU A 209 0.56 -14.53 0.24
CA GLU A 209 0.73 -13.49 1.26
C GLU A 209 2.11 -13.51 1.93
N THR A 210 2.83 -14.63 1.82
CA THR A 210 4.23 -14.72 2.25
C THR A 210 5.16 -14.35 1.09
N LEU A 211 4.87 -14.86 -0.12
CA LEU A 211 5.69 -14.59 -1.31
C LEU A 211 5.64 -13.11 -1.74
N ASP A 212 4.53 -12.41 -1.55
CA ASP A 212 4.43 -10.96 -1.80
C ASP A 212 5.20 -10.11 -0.77
N HIS A 213 5.73 -10.72 0.29
CA HIS A 213 6.61 -10.16 1.32
C HIS A 213 7.99 -10.85 1.39
N SER A 214 8.43 -11.51 0.30
CA SER A 214 9.78 -12.07 0.17
C SER A 214 10.55 -11.38 -0.95
N ILE A 215 11.43 -10.42 -0.61
CA ILE A 215 12.32 -9.79 -1.61
C ILE A 215 13.14 -10.82 -2.37
N PRO A 216 13.77 -11.82 -1.73
CA PRO A 216 14.54 -12.82 -2.45
C PRO A 216 13.72 -13.52 -3.53
N TYR A 217 12.48 -13.92 -3.23
CA TYR A 217 11.58 -14.51 -4.21
C TYR A 217 11.22 -13.52 -5.33
N ILE A 218 10.80 -12.32 -4.93
CA ILE A 218 10.33 -11.29 -5.85
C ILE A 218 11.43 -10.92 -6.85
N PHE A 219 12.65 -10.70 -6.36
CA PHE A 219 13.79 -10.36 -7.19
C PHE A 219 14.16 -11.51 -8.12
N ALA A 220 14.19 -12.77 -7.64
CA ALA A 220 14.48 -13.94 -8.47
C ALA A 220 13.50 -14.09 -9.63
N VAL A 221 12.19 -14.04 -9.35
CA VAL A 221 11.15 -14.22 -10.38
C VAL A 221 11.16 -13.05 -11.37
N ALA A 222 11.27 -11.81 -10.90
CA ALA A 222 11.35 -10.65 -11.78
C ALA A 222 12.62 -10.66 -12.67
N LEU A 223 13.74 -11.14 -12.14
CA LEU A 223 15.00 -11.27 -12.88
C LEU A 223 14.93 -12.39 -13.93
N GLN A 224 14.25 -13.49 -13.62
CA GLN A 224 14.09 -14.59 -14.57
C GLN A 224 13.09 -14.29 -15.68
N ASP A 225 11.97 -13.66 -15.33
CA ASP A 225 10.84 -13.50 -16.25
C ASP A 225 10.85 -12.14 -16.99
N GLY A 226 11.70 -11.20 -16.57
CA GLY A 226 11.71 -9.83 -17.10
C GLY A 226 10.39 -9.07 -16.86
N SER A 227 9.50 -9.62 -16.02
CA SER A 227 8.15 -9.14 -15.78
C SER A 227 7.64 -9.57 -14.40
N TRP A 228 6.55 -8.93 -13.95
CA TRP A 228 5.86 -9.27 -12.71
C TRP A 228 4.35 -9.24 -12.92
N HIS A 229 3.70 -10.40 -12.89
CA HIS A 229 2.27 -10.54 -13.08
C HIS A 229 1.56 -10.82 -11.76
N HIS A 230 0.41 -10.17 -11.55
CA HIS A 230 -0.32 -10.24 -10.28
C HIS A 230 -0.88 -11.63 -9.93
N VAL A 231 -0.91 -12.58 -10.87
CA VAL A 231 -1.33 -13.97 -10.64
C VAL A 231 -0.17 -14.92 -10.93
N ASP A 232 0.36 -14.86 -12.14
CA ASP A 232 1.29 -15.88 -12.65
C ASP A 232 2.62 -15.88 -11.89
N SER A 233 3.09 -14.72 -11.43
CA SER A 233 4.30 -14.62 -10.60
C SER A 233 4.11 -15.21 -9.19
N TYR A 234 2.91 -15.66 -8.83
CA TYR A 234 2.63 -16.34 -7.56
C TYR A 234 2.10 -17.77 -7.76
N ALA A 235 1.94 -18.21 -9.01
CA ALA A 235 1.38 -19.53 -9.28
C ALA A 235 2.30 -20.62 -8.70
N PRO A 236 1.75 -21.68 -8.05
CA PRO A 236 2.57 -22.73 -7.44
C PRO A 236 3.57 -23.36 -8.42
N GLU A 237 3.18 -23.59 -9.66
CA GLU A 237 4.02 -24.09 -10.74
C GLU A 237 5.15 -23.13 -11.14
N ARG A 238 4.98 -21.82 -10.94
CA ARG A 238 6.03 -20.81 -11.15
C ARG A 238 6.96 -20.77 -9.96
N ALA A 239 6.43 -20.75 -8.74
CA ALA A 239 7.23 -20.67 -7.51
C ALA A 239 8.11 -21.91 -7.27
N ARG A 240 7.65 -23.08 -7.73
CA ARG A 240 8.31 -24.38 -7.50
C ARG A 240 9.28 -24.81 -8.59
N ARG A 241 9.57 -23.97 -9.59
CA ARG A 241 10.58 -24.33 -10.59
C ARG A 241 11.94 -24.50 -9.92
N GLU A 242 12.64 -25.58 -10.25
CA GLU A 242 13.91 -25.94 -9.60
C GLU A 242 14.97 -24.85 -9.80
N ASP A 243 15.03 -24.25 -10.99
CA ASP A 243 15.93 -23.15 -11.32
C ASP A 243 15.62 -21.86 -10.54
N THR A 244 14.34 -21.54 -10.35
CA THR A 244 13.91 -20.42 -9.51
C THR A 244 14.27 -20.61 -8.07
N VAL A 245 14.03 -21.80 -7.50
CA VAL A 245 14.41 -22.10 -6.12
C VAL A 245 15.93 -22.00 -5.96
N ALA A 246 16.69 -22.52 -6.91
CA ALA A 246 18.15 -22.43 -6.91
C ALA A 246 18.67 -20.98 -6.96
N LEU A 247 18.05 -20.10 -7.78
CA LEU A 247 18.42 -18.68 -7.83
C LEU A 247 17.99 -17.93 -6.57
N TRP A 248 16.74 -18.15 -6.14
CA TRP A 248 16.15 -17.55 -4.94
C TRP A 248 16.99 -17.80 -3.70
N HIS A 249 17.47 -19.04 -3.50
CA HIS A 249 18.31 -19.40 -2.36
C HIS A 249 19.72 -18.79 -2.39
N LYS A 250 20.12 -18.17 -3.50
CA LYS A 250 21.38 -17.40 -3.61
C LYS A 250 21.22 -15.93 -3.25
N ILE A 251 19.98 -15.45 -3.07
CA ILE A 251 19.69 -14.05 -2.77
C ILE A 251 19.60 -13.83 -1.27
N THR A 252 20.38 -12.87 -0.78
CA THR A 252 20.32 -12.37 0.60
C THR A 252 20.13 -10.86 0.61
N THR A 253 19.66 -10.33 1.74
CA THR A 253 19.60 -8.88 1.96
C THR A 253 20.50 -8.47 3.12
N ALA A 254 21.05 -7.27 3.05
CA ALA A 254 21.84 -6.65 4.10
C ALA A 254 21.29 -5.25 4.38
N GLU A 255 21.24 -4.85 5.65
CA GLU A 255 21.00 -3.46 6.00
C GLU A 255 22.20 -2.59 5.59
N ASP A 256 21.90 -1.42 5.04
CA ASP A 256 22.86 -0.37 4.75
C ASP A 256 22.38 0.93 5.40
N GLU A 257 23.25 1.55 6.21
CA GLU A 257 22.94 2.72 7.03
C GLU A 257 22.50 3.93 6.19
N GLU A 258 23.08 4.11 5.00
CA GLU A 258 22.74 5.23 4.12
C GLU A 258 21.35 5.02 3.50
N TRP A 259 21.02 3.80 3.08
CA TRP A 259 19.66 3.49 2.61
C TRP A 259 18.62 3.57 3.73
N THR A 260 18.97 3.22 4.97
CA THR A 260 18.12 3.46 6.16
C THR A 260 17.90 4.95 6.40
N ARG A 261 18.95 5.78 6.36
CA ARG A 261 18.85 7.23 6.51
C ARG A 261 17.90 7.83 5.47
N ARG A 262 18.09 7.47 4.19
CA ARG A 262 17.24 7.93 3.08
C ARG A 262 15.79 7.49 3.23
N TYR A 263 15.53 6.26 3.68
CA TYR A 263 14.17 5.77 3.94
C TYR A 263 13.41 6.65 4.96
N HIS A 264 14.10 7.13 5.99
CA HIS A 264 13.53 7.98 7.03
C HIS A 264 13.51 9.47 6.69
N SER A 265 14.08 9.89 5.55
CA SER A 265 14.11 11.29 5.18
C SER A 265 12.70 11.85 4.99
N ILE A 266 12.52 13.09 5.46
CA ILE A 266 11.35 13.91 5.21
C ILE A 266 11.54 14.79 3.96
N ASP A 267 12.78 14.91 3.46
CA ASP A 267 13.07 15.57 2.19
C ASP A 267 12.70 14.61 1.05
N PRO A 268 11.71 14.94 0.21
CA PRO A 268 11.30 14.09 -0.90
C PRO A 268 12.44 13.78 -1.88
N SER A 269 13.41 14.68 -2.04
CA SER A 269 14.53 14.50 -2.97
C SER A 269 15.56 13.47 -2.49
N GLU A 270 15.67 13.28 -1.17
CA GLU A 270 16.56 12.27 -0.59
C GLU A 270 15.85 10.93 -0.35
N LYS A 271 14.54 10.98 -0.15
CA LYS A 271 13.72 9.83 0.25
C LYS A 271 13.82 8.70 -0.76
N ALA A 272 14.18 7.52 -0.27
CA ALA A 272 14.39 6.34 -1.10
C ALA A 272 13.78 5.09 -0.47
N PHE A 273 13.32 4.18 -1.31
CA PHE A 273 12.71 2.91 -0.93
C PHE A 273 13.39 1.70 -1.59
N GLY A 274 14.44 1.92 -2.39
CA GLY A 274 15.22 0.87 -3.04
C GLY A 274 16.55 0.59 -2.33
N GLY A 275 17.62 0.51 -3.12
CA GLY A 275 18.96 0.18 -2.65
C GLY A 275 19.93 -0.18 -3.78
N ARG A 276 20.99 -0.91 -3.43
CA ARG A 276 22.00 -1.45 -4.36
C ARG A 276 21.95 -2.97 -4.37
N VAL A 277 22.12 -3.59 -5.53
CA VAL A 277 22.32 -5.04 -5.66
C VAL A 277 23.74 -5.33 -6.12
N GLU A 278 24.35 -6.37 -5.55
CA GLU A 278 25.62 -6.94 -5.98
C GLU A 278 25.40 -8.40 -6.37
N ILE A 279 25.72 -8.74 -7.60
CA ILE A 279 25.54 -10.08 -8.17
C ILE A 279 26.93 -10.62 -8.50
N HIS A 280 27.39 -11.60 -7.73
CA HIS A 280 28.65 -12.30 -7.97
C HIS A 280 28.41 -13.48 -8.91
N LEU A 281 29.14 -13.51 -10.02
CA LEU A 281 29.02 -14.56 -11.04
C LEU A 281 30.05 -15.66 -10.82
N THR A 282 29.72 -16.86 -11.31
CA THR A 282 30.60 -18.04 -11.20
C THR A 282 31.89 -17.91 -12.01
N ASN A 283 31.95 -16.96 -12.95
CA ASN A 283 33.15 -16.62 -13.71
C ASN A 283 34.07 -15.60 -13.00
N GLY A 284 33.69 -15.12 -11.80
CA GLY A 284 34.42 -14.14 -11.00
C GLY A 284 34.07 -12.67 -11.27
N GLU A 285 33.21 -12.37 -12.23
CA GLU A 285 32.67 -11.01 -12.45
C GLU A 285 31.71 -10.64 -11.31
N THR A 286 31.63 -9.34 -10.99
CA THR A 286 30.59 -8.79 -10.13
C THR A 286 29.82 -7.72 -10.89
N VAL A 287 28.50 -7.88 -10.95
CA VAL A 287 27.57 -6.89 -11.51
C VAL A 287 26.96 -6.11 -10.36
N THR A 288 27.01 -4.79 -10.45
CA THR A 288 26.45 -3.88 -9.44
C THR A 288 25.52 -2.89 -10.11
N ASP A 289 24.35 -2.69 -9.53
CA ASP A 289 23.38 -1.69 -9.98
C ASP A 289 22.52 -1.21 -8.80
N GLU A 290 21.86 -0.07 -8.94
CA GLU A 290 21.08 0.55 -7.87
C GLU A 290 19.81 1.24 -8.37
N ILE A 291 18.85 1.37 -7.47
CA ILE A 291 17.61 2.09 -7.72
C ILE A 291 17.13 2.77 -6.43
N ALA A 292 16.81 4.06 -6.48
CA ALA A 292 16.37 4.80 -5.30
C ALA A 292 14.86 4.64 -5.02
N VAL A 293 14.04 4.70 -6.07
CA VAL A 293 12.58 4.60 -6.00
C VAL A 293 12.07 3.83 -7.22
N ALA A 294 10.90 3.19 -7.10
CA ALA A 294 10.27 2.48 -8.21
C ALA A 294 10.03 3.41 -9.41
N ASP A 295 10.00 2.85 -10.62
CA ASP A 295 9.82 3.64 -11.84
C ASP A 295 8.53 4.45 -11.79
N ALA A 296 7.46 3.82 -11.30
CA ALA A 296 6.12 4.35 -11.13
C ALA A 296 5.97 5.46 -10.07
N HIS A 297 6.98 5.65 -9.21
CA HIS A 297 6.97 6.67 -8.16
C HIS A 297 6.86 8.09 -8.76
N PRO A 298 6.28 9.10 -8.06
CA PRO A 298 6.24 10.48 -8.56
C PRO A 298 7.61 11.06 -8.95
N LEU A 299 8.69 10.56 -8.33
CA LEU A 299 10.09 10.92 -8.61
C LEU A 299 10.86 9.80 -9.35
N GLY A 300 10.16 8.77 -9.83
CA GLY A 300 10.76 7.64 -10.54
C GLY A 300 11.04 7.93 -12.01
N ALA A 301 11.62 6.96 -12.72
CA ALA A 301 11.97 7.11 -14.14
C ALA A 301 10.74 7.21 -15.05
N ARG A 302 9.60 6.64 -14.63
CA ARG A 302 8.32 6.65 -15.37
C ARG A 302 7.15 6.86 -14.40
N PRO A 303 6.98 8.08 -13.84
CA PRO A 303 5.89 8.37 -12.93
C PRO A 303 4.54 8.00 -13.55
N PHE A 304 3.69 7.32 -12.79
CA PHE A 304 2.40 6.83 -13.28
C PHE A 304 1.55 7.96 -13.85
N ALA A 305 1.16 7.85 -15.12
CA ALA A 305 0.23 8.76 -15.75
C ALA A 305 -1.17 8.12 -15.90
N ARG A 306 -2.14 8.93 -16.33
CA ARG A 306 -3.54 8.49 -16.52
C ARG A 306 -3.65 7.23 -17.37
N GLU A 307 -2.94 7.18 -18.49
CA GLU A 307 -2.98 6.05 -19.43
C GLU A 307 -2.48 4.76 -18.78
N ASP A 308 -1.45 4.86 -17.94
CA ASP A 308 -0.94 3.71 -17.21
C ASP A 308 -2.00 3.20 -16.22
N TYR A 309 -2.70 4.08 -15.47
CA TYR A 309 -3.75 3.65 -14.54
C TYR A 309 -4.88 2.93 -15.27
N ILE A 310 -5.25 3.43 -16.45
CA ILE A 310 -6.25 2.81 -17.31
C ILE A 310 -5.78 1.43 -17.80
N ARG A 311 -4.53 1.33 -18.28
CA ARG A 311 -3.93 0.05 -18.68
C ARG A 311 -3.94 -0.95 -17.53
N LYS A 312 -3.51 -0.53 -16.34
CA LYS A 312 -3.52 -1.37 -15.14
C LYS A 312 -4.94 -1.80 -14.76
N PHE A 313 -5.91 -0.88 -14.80
CA PHE A 313 -7.31 -1.22 -14.54
C PHE A 313 -7.81 -2.30 -15.50
N ARG A 314 -7.56 -2.16 -16.81
CA ARG A 314 -7.94 -3.18 -17.81
C ARG A 314 -7.33 -4.54 -17.52
N ILE A 315 -6.02 -4.60 -17.24
CA ILE A 315 -5.32 -5.85 -16.88
C ILE A 315 -5.99 -6.56 -15.70
N LEU A 316 -6.41 -5.81 -14.67
CA LEU A 316 -7.05 -6.37 -13.48
C LEU A 316 -8.54 -6.69 -13.70
N ALA A 317 -9.21 -6.00 -14.62
CA ALA A 317 -10.65 -6.10 -14.84
C ALA A 317 -11.02 -7.14 -15.90
N GLU A 318 -10.22 -7.29 -16.96
CA GLU A 318 -10.47 -8.21 -18.09
C GLU A 318 -10.81 -9.66 -17.66
N PRO A 319 -10.19 -10.24 -16.62
CA PRO A 319 -10.53 -11.60 -16.20
C PRO A 319 -11.89 -11.73 -15.50
N VAL A 320 -12.49 -10.63 -15.04
CA VAL A 320 -13.65 -10.65 -14.14
C VAL A 320 -14.82 -9.76 -14.57
N LEU A 321 -14.64 -8.86 -15.54
CA LEU A 321 -15.67 -7.95 -16.07
C LEU A 321 -15.85 -8.17 -17.58
N GLU A 322 -17.06 -7.93 -18.08
CA GLU A 322 -17.32 -7.90 -19.53
C GLU A 322 -16.64 -6.66 -20.17
N PRO A 323 -16.16 -6.73 -21.42
CA PRO A 323 -15.51 -5.59 -22.09
C PRO A 323 -16.38 -4.32 -22.12
N ALA A 324 -17.69 -4.47 -22.28
CA ALA A 324 -18.63 -3.34 -22.25
C ALA A 324 -18.70 -2.66 -20.88
N GLU A 325 -18.58 -3.43 -19.79
CA GLU A 325 -18.59 -2.90 -18.42
C GLU A 325 -17.29 -2.15 -18.11
N ILE A 326 -16.15 -2.65 -18.58
CA ILE A 326 -14.85 -1.99 -18.47
C ILE A 326 -14.91 -0.60 -19.11
N GLU A 327 -15.40 -0.51 -20.35
CA GLU A 327 -15.49 0.76 -21.06
C GLU A 327 -16.53 1.70 -20.45
N ARG A 328 -17.67 1.18 -19.97
CA ARG A 328 -18.66 1.97 -19.22
C ARG A 328 -18.05 2.61 -17.98
N PHE A 329 -17.41 1.80 -17.12
CA PHE A 329 -16.78 2.29 -15.91
C PHE A 329 -15.68 3.31 -16.23
N LEU A 330 -14.80 3.02 -17.20
CA LEU A 330 -13.74 3.95 -17.59
C LEU A 330 -14.29 5.27 -18.14
N ALA A 331 -15.35 5.26 -18.94
CA ALA A 331 -15.99 6.48 -19.42
C ALA A 331 -16.52 7.33 -18.26
N LEU A 332 -17.09 6.69 -17.24
CA LEU A 332 -17.66 7.33 -16.06
C LEU A 332 -16.57 7.93 -15.16
N VAL A 333 -15.60 7.14 -14.71
CA VAL A 333 -14.60 7.60 -13.72
C VAL A 333 -13.68 8.69 -14.27
N GLN A 334 -13.48 8.75 -15.58
CA GLN A 334 -12.65 9.79 -16.20
C GLN A 334 -13.31 11.17 -16.16
N ARG A 335 -14.62 11.24 -15.90
CA ARG A 335 -15.39 12.48 -15.73
C ARG A 335 -15.82 12.72 -14.28
N LEU A 336 -15.12 12.13 -13.31
CA LEU A 336 -15.46 12.19 -11.87
C LEU A 336 -15.88 13.58 -11.34
N PRO A 337 -15.24 14.70 -11.73
CA PRO A 337 -15.64 16.03 -11.28
C PRO A 337 -17.02 16.48 -11.79
N GLU A 338 -17.49 15.93 -12.90
CA GLU A 338 -18.68 16.32 -13.65
C GLU A 338 -19.90 15.46 -13.34
N LEU A 339 -19.72 14.31 -12.68
CA LEU A 339 -20.81 13.36 -12.45
C LEU A 339 -21.96 13.97 -11.65
N THR A 340 -23.17 13.64 -12.10
CA THR A 340 -24.44 13.81 -11.39
C THR A 340 -24.57 12.81 -10.24
N ALA A 341 -25.58 12.98 -9.38
CA ALA A 341 -25.84 12.05 -8.28
C ALA A 341 -26.22 10.64 -8.79
N GLU A 342 -26.98 10.55 -9.89
CA GLU A 342 -27.36 9.29 -10.53
C GLU A 342 -26.12 8.58 -11.09
N GLU A 343 -25.27 9.30 -11.83
CA GLU A 343 -24.01 8.78 -12.36
C GLU A 343 -23.04 8.32 -11.24
N VAL A 344 -23.03 8.98 -10.07
CA VAL A 344 -22.22 8.53 -8.92
C VAL A 344 -22.69 7.17 -8.40
N ALA A 345 -24.00 6.89 -8.43
CA ALA A 345 -24.53 5.58 -8.03
C ALA A 345 -24.10 4.45 -8.99
N GLU A 346 -23.71 4.79 -10.22
CA GLU A 346 -23.22 3.87 -11.24
C GLU A 346 -21.70 3.61 -11.16
N LEU A 347 -20.99 4.17 -10.19
CA LEU A 347 -19.54 3.92 -9.98
C LEU A 347 -19.23 2.50 -9.45
N SER A 348 -20.24 1.70 -9.15
CA SER A 348 -20.07 0.27 -8.88
C SER A 348 -19.81 -0.50 -10.19
N ILE A 349 -19.10 -1.63 -10.09
CA ILE A 349 -18.83 -2.52 -11.23
C ILE A 349 -19.75 -3.73 -11.21
N VAL A 350 -20.07 -4.26 -12.40
CA VAL A 350 -20.85 -5.48 -12.58
C VAL A 350 -19.94 -6.62 -13.02
N ALA A 351 -19.76 -7.63 -12.16
CA ALA A 351 -18.97 -8.80 -12.49
C ALA A 351 -19.54 -9.57 -13.69
N ALA A 352 -18.67 -10.16 -14.51
CA ALA A 352 -19.08 -11.00 -15.63
C ALA A 352 -19.92 -12.19 -15.15
N PRO A 353 -20.88 -12.68 -15.95
CA PRO A 353 -21.72 -13.81 -15.59
C PRO A 353 -20.89 -15.02 -15.14
N GLY A 354 -21.29 -15.63 -14.02
CA GLY A 354 -20.62 -16.82 -13.47
C GLY A 354 -19.45 -16.51 -12.52
N VAL A 355 -18.83 -15.32 -12.57
CA VAL A 355 -17.70 -14.97 -11.68
C VAL A 355 -18.12 -15.05 -10.20
N LEU A 356 -19.25 -14.45 -9.85
CA LEU A 356 -19.76 -14.49 -8.47
C LEU A 356 -20.33 -15.86 -8.07
N ALA A 357 -20.80 -16.66 -9.03
CA ALA A 357 -21.31 -18.01 -8.77
C ALA A 357 -20.19 -19.00 -8.40
N LEU A 358 -18.95 -18.70 -8.80
CA LEU A 358 -17.75 -19.47 -8.43
C LEU A 358 -17.22 -19.09 -7.03
N ALA A 359 -17.66 -17.96 -6.46
CA ALA A 359 -17.30 -17.60 -5.10
C ALA A 359 -18.16 -18.41 -4.10
N PRO A 360 -17.57 -19.04 -3.08
CA PRO A 360 -18.35 -19.72 -2.05
C PRO A 360 -19.28 -18.71 -1.37
N ALA A 361 -20.55 -19.07 -1.20
CA ALA A 361 -21.50 -18.23 -0.48
C ALA A 361 -20.93 -17.90 0.92
N PRO A 362 -21.01 -16.63 1.36
CA PRO A 362 -20.49 -16.27 2.66
C PRO A 362 -21.17 -17.12 3.74
N ARG A 363 -20.36 -17.77 4.57
CA ARG A 363 -20.82 -18.44 5.78
C ARG A 363 -20.63 -17.45 6.92
N GLY A 364 -21.70 -16.94 7.50
CA GLY A 364 -21.63 -15.92 8.54
C GLY A 364 -23.00 -15.32 8.85
N LEU A 365 -23.00 -14.31 9.72
CA LEU A 365 -24.20 -13.54 10.08
C LEU A 365 -24.58 -12.49 9.03
N PHE A 366 -23.66 -12.12 8.15
CA PHE A 366 -23.80 -11.10 7.12
C PHE A 366 -23.45 -11.65 5.75
#